data_AF-A0A257I1J4-F1
#
_entry.id   AF-A0A257I1J4-F1
#
_cell.length_a   1.000
_cell.length_b   1.000
_cell.length_c   1.000
_cell.angle_alpha   90.00
_cell.angle_beta   90.00
_cell.angle_gamma   90.00
#
_symmetry.space_group_name_H-M   'P 1'
#
loop_
_entity.id
_entity.type
_entity.pdbx_description
1 polymer ?
#
loop_
_entity_poly.entity_id
_entity_poly.type
_entity_poly.pdbx_seq_one_letter_code
_entity_poly.pdbx_strand_id
1 'polypeptide(L)'
;MSDLLKTILRFALFILFQVFILNEVPPLHQFIIPYIYFLYILWLPFNTNRFVLLLISFAFGLTLDYFTGSAGLHAAPCVLIAYLRPFLLNLLIPQDTTEHSYLEPSIKSMGWAPYSLYVTLLTFIHHFLLVLIEWLQFGNFVYFLGKVAATTAVSLLLIFITEMLFFRKAKFRTNKA
;
A
#
# COMPACT_ATOMS: atom_id res chain seq x y z
N MET A 1 6.49 8.53 21.05
CA MET A 1 5.16 8.03 20.64
C MET A 1 5.19 6.51 20.71
N SER A 2 4.13 5.87 21.22
CA SER A 2 3.99 4.41 21.13
C SER A 2 3.78 3.99 19.67
N ASP A 3 4.24 2.79 19.29
CA ASP A 3 4.15 2.31 17.91
C ASP A 3 2.69 2.12 17.46
N LEU A 4 1.79 1.82 18.41
CA LEU A 4 0.34 1.78 18.18
C LEU A 4 -0.22 3.15 17.78
N LEU A 5 0.13 4.21 18.53
CA LEU A 5 -0.36 5.56 18.23
C LEU A 5 0.09 6.02 16.83
N LYS A 6 1.34 5.71 16.46
CA LYS A 6 1.87 6.00 15.12
C LYS A 6 1.09 5.29 14.02
N THR A 7 0.73 4.03 14.24
CA THR A 7 -0.06 3.22 13.29
C THR A 7 -1.47 3.78 13.14
N ILE A 8 -2.14 4.12 14.25
CA ILE A 8 -3.49 4.72 14.23
C ILE A 8 -3.50 6.07 13.52
N LEU A 9 -2.50 6.93 13.80
CA LEU A 9 -2.41 8.22 13.12
C LEU A 9 -2.17 8.07 11.62
N ARG A 10 -1.32 7.12 11.20
CA ARG A 10 -1.12 6.83 9.77
C ARG A 10 -2.40 6.29 9.12
N PHE A 11 -3.11 5.39 9.80
CA PHE A 11 -4.41 4.88 9.32
C PHE A 11 -5.35 6.04 9.02
N ALA A 12 -5.57 6.93 9.99
CA ALA A 12 -6.45 8.08 9.81
C ALA A 12 -5.95 9.02 8.72
N LEU A 13 -4.65 9.36 8.71
CA LEU A 13 -4.07 10.29 7.74
C LEU A 13 -4.23 9.79 6.30
N PHE A 14 -3.94 8.52 6.03
CA PHE A 14 -4.07 7.97 4.67
C PHE A 14 -5.54 7.94 4.21
N ILE A 15 -6.49 7.58 5.08
CA ILE A 15 -7.93 7.63 4.75
C ILE A 15 -8.36 9.07 4.46
N LEU A 16 -8.09 10.00 5.38
CA LEU A 16 -8.52 11.39 5.24
C LEU A 16 -7.89 12.05 4.01
N PHE A 17 -6.61 11.80 3.77
CA PHE A 17 -5.92 12.31 2.59
C PHE A 17 -6.52 11.75 1.29
N GLN A 18 -6.84 10.45 1.25
CA GLN A 18 -7.49 9.87 0.08
C GLN A 18 -8.88 10.47 -0.14
N VAL A 19 -9.71 10.50 0.90
CA VAL A 19 -11.13 10.91 0.81
C VAL A 19 -11.27 12.40 0.53
N PHE A 20 -10.57 13.27 1.26
CA PHE A 20 -10.82 14.71 1.21
C PHE A 20 -9.92 15.46 0.23
N ILE A 21 -8.81 14.86 -0.21
CA ILE A 21 -7.87 15.50 -1.13
C ILE A 21 -7.86 14.76 -2.45
N LEU A 22 -7.42 13.51 -2.48
CA LEU A 22 -7.21 12.81 -3.76
C LEU A 22 -8.50 12.52 -4.53
N ASN A 23 -9.60 12.20 -3.83
CA ASN A 23 -10.88 11.94 -4.50
C ASN A 23 -11.52 13.22 -5.07
N GLU A 24 -11.16 14.40 -4.54
CA GLU A 24 -11.61 15.71 -5.04
C GLU A 24 -10.72 16.24 -6.19
N VAL A 25 -9.56 15.62 -6.44
CA VAL A 25 -8.70 15.97 -7.58
C VAL A 25 -9.37 15.52 -8.88
N PRO A 26 -9.54 16.40 -9.88
CA PRO A 26 -10.07 16.01 -11.18
C PRO A 26 -9.24 14.86 -11.80
N PRO A 27 -9.88 13.85 -12.41
CA PRO A 27 -9.15 12.76 -13.04
C PRO A 27 -8.17 13.29 -14.10
N LEU A 28 -6.90 12.88 -14.04
CA LEU A 28 -5.84 13.41 -14.91
C LEU A 28 -6.09 13.14 -16.41
N HIS A 29 -6.87 12.11 -16.74
CA HIS A 29 -7.46 11.85 -18.06
C HIS A 29 -8.47 10.70 -17.91
N GLN A 30 -9.63 10.80 -18.56
CA GLN A 30 -10.65 9.74 -18.72
C GLN A 30 -10.56 8.57 -17.71
N PHE A 31 -10.85 8.85 -16.43
CA PHE A 31 -10.99 7.86 -15.33
C PHE A 31 -9.73 7.40 -14.57
N ILE A 32 -8.57 8.08 -14.68
CA ILE A 32 -7.42 7.80 -13.80
C ILE A 32 -7.57 8.57 -12.47
N ILE A 33 -7.90 7.85 -11.41
CA ILE A 33 -7.99 8.38 -10.04
C ILE A 33 -6.68 8.07 -9.31
N PRO A 34 -6.04 9.06 -8.66
CA PRO A 34 -4.84 8.83 -7.87
C PRO A 34 -5.17 8.08 -6.56
N TYR A 35 -4.54 6.94 -6.34
CA TYR A 35 -4.69 6.16 -5.10
C TYR A 35 -3.36 6.06 -4.34
N ILE A 36 -3.36 6.45 -3.07
CA ILE A 36 -2.19 6.31 -2.19
C ILE A 36 -2.50 5.60 -0.87
N TYR A 37 -3.77 5.52 -0.48
CA TYR A 37 -4.17 5.04 0.84
C TYR A 37 -3.55 3.68 1.23
N PHE A 38 -3.49 2.72 0.30
CA PHE A 38 -2.99 1.37 0.53
C PHE A 38 -1.49 1.34 0.90
N LEU A 39 -0.73 2.42 0.69
CA LEU A 39 0.64 2.57 1.16
C LEU A 39 0.76 2.34 2.68
N TYR A 40 -0.29 2.66 3.45
CA TYR A 40 -0.40 2.30 4.86
C TYR A 40 -0.10 0.81 5.12
N ILE A 41 -0.68 -0.09 4.31
CA ILE A 41 -0.54 -1.54 4.44
C ILE A 41 0.90 -1.97 4.12
N LEU A 42 1.50 -1.37 3.09
CA LEU A 42 2.88 -1.63 2.69
C LEU A 42 3.86 -1.18 3.78
N TRP A 43 3.51 -0.14 4.54
CA TRP A 43 4.29 0.44 5.63
C TRP A 43 4.12 -0.24 6.98
N LEU A 44 3.24 -1.23 7.10
CA LEU A 44 3.09 -1.97 8.35
C LEU A 44 4.40 -2.68 8.74
N PRO A 45 4.63 -2.98 10.03
CA PRO A 45 5.84 -3.64 10.46
C PRO A 45 6.08 -5.03 9.83
N PHE A 46 7.33 -5.49 9.81
CA PHE A 46 7.67 -6.84 9.36
C PHE A 46 7.10 -7.93 10.27
N ASN A 47 7.10 -7.68 11.59
CA ASN A 47 6.70 -8.63 12.62
C ASN A 47 5.18 -8.65 12.89
N THR A 48 4.36 -8.08 12.00
CA THR A 48 2.90 -8.14 12.15
C THR A 48 2.43 -9.56 11.86
N ASN A 49 1.69 -10.17 12.81
CA ASN A 49 1.07 -11.48 12.60
C ASN A 49 0.18 -11.44 11.35
N ARG A 50 0.27 -12.48 10.51
CA ARG A 50 -0.49 -12.61 9.25
C ARG A 50 -1.99 -12.41 9.43
N PHE A 51 -2.58 -13.00 10.46
CA PHE A 51 -4.02 -12.85 10.73
C PHE A 51 -4.39 -11.40 11.08
N VAL A 52 -3.59 -10.76 11.92
CA VAL A 52 -3.77 -9.35 12.31
C VAL A 52 -3.58 -8.42 11.10
N LEU A 53 -2.61 -8.70 10.24
CA LEU A 53 -2.37 -7.95 9.00
C LEU A 53 -3.61 -7.99 8.09
N LEU A 54 -4.24 -9.16 7.90
CA LEU A 54 -5.45 -9.30 7.11
C LEU A 54 -6.63 -8.53 7.73
N LEU A 55 -6.84 -8.63 9.04
CA LEU A 55 -7.90 -7.90 9.74
C LEU A 55 -7.73 -6.39 9.65
N ILE A 56 -6.50 -5.88 9.87
CA ILE A 56 -6.21 -4.44 9.76
C ILE A 56 -6.46 -3.95 8.34
N SER A 57 -5.99 -4.69 7.33
CA SER A 57 -6.19 -4.30 5.93
C SER A 57 -7.65 -4.36 5.49
N PHE A 58 -8.40 -5.35 5.97
CA PHE A 58 -9.84 -5.43 5.74
C PHE A 58 -10.57 -4.23 6.35
N ALA A 59 -10.32 -3.93 7.63
CA ALA A 59 -10.91 -2.78 8.31
C ALA A 59 -10.53 -1.45 7.64
N PHE A 60 -9.28 -1.33 7.19
CA PHE A 60 -8.79 -0.13 6.50
C PHE A 60 -9.49 0.07 5.15
N GLY A 61 -9.56 -0.97 4.32
CA GLY A 61 -10.28 -0.88 3.03
C GLY A 61 -11.78 -0.66 3.22
N LEU A 62 -12.41 -1.33 4.20
CA LEU A 62 -13.82 -1.11 4.54
C LEU A 62 -14.10 0.33 5.01
N THR A 63 -13.17 0.93 5.74
CA THR A 63 -13.31 2.33 6.17
C THR A 63 -13.33 3.24 4.95
N LEU A 64 -12.43 3.04 3.98
CA LEU A 64 -12.44 3.83 2.75
C LEU A 64 -13.73 3.62 1.96
N ASP A 65 -14.13 2.36 1.79
CA ASP A 65 -15.37 1.93 1.15
C ASP A 65 -16.61 2.62 1.75
N TYR A 66 -16.67 2.80 3.07
CA TYR A 66 -17.75 3.54 3.74
C TYR A 66 -17.78 5.02 3.35
N PHE A 67 -16.61 5.68 3.24
CA PHE A 67 -16.54 7.09 2.84
C PHE A 67 -16.83 7.29 1.34
N THR A 68 -16.42 6.35 0.49
CA THR A 68 -16.62 6.42 -0.97
C THR A 68 -17.96 5.87 -1.42
N GLY A 69 -18.75 5.25 -0.52
CA GLY A 69 -20.01 4.61 -0.84
C GLY A 69 -19.85 3.33 -1.68
N SER A 70 -18.64 2.76 -1.74
CA SER A 70 -18.35 1.51 -2.45
C SER A 70 -18.39 0.33 -1.49
N ALA A 71 -19.15 -0.72 -1.79
CA ALA A 71 -19.23 -1.89 -0.91
C ALA A 71 -18.14 -2.93 -1.25
N GLY A 72 -16.99 -2.85 -0.59
CA GLY A 72 -15.92 -3.86 -0.68
C GLY A 72 -14.94 -3.68 -1.84
N LEU A 73 -15.08 -2.63 -2.65
CA LEU A 73 -14.24 -2.33 -3.80
C LEU A 73 -12.78 -2.09 -3.37
N HIS A 74 -12.56 -1.44 -2.23
CA HIS A 74 -11.24 -1.19 -1.67
C HIS A 74 -10.80 -2.26 -0.68
N ALA A 75 -11.73 -2.84 0.09
CA ALA A 75 -11.46 -3.91 1.05
C ALA A 75 -10.81 -5.14 0.39
N ALA A 76 -11.34 -5.62 -0.75
CA ALA A 76 -10.84 -6.82 -1.39
C ALA A 76 -9.37 -6.70 -1.88
N PRO A 77 -8.99 -5.66 -2.66
CA PRO A 77 -7.59 -5.40 -3.01
C PRO A 77 -6.66 -5.23 -1.82
N CYS A 78 -7.11 -4.54 -0.75
CA CYS A 78 -6.31 -4.33 0.46
C CYS A 78 -5.97 -5.64 1.18
N VAL A 79 -6.94 -6.54 1.29
CA VAL A 79 -6.73 -7.87 1.88
C VAL A 79 -5.80 -8.72 1.00
N LEU A 80 -5.95 -8.67 -0.33
CA LEU A 80 -5.10 -9.41 -1.25
C LEU A 80 -3.63 -9.02 -1.12
N ILE A 81 -3.31 -7.72 -1.14
CA ILE A 81 -1.91 -7.29 -0.99
C ILE A 81 -1.36 -7.60 0.40
N ALA A 82 -2.19 -7.57 1.44
CA ALA A 82 -1.79 -7.98 2.78
C ALA A 82 -1.46 -9.48 2.85
N TYR A 83 -2.22 -10.32 2.15
CA TYR A 83 -1.95 -11.75 2.05
C TYR A 83 -0.63 -12.04 1.32
N LEU A 84 -0.38 -11.36 0.21
CA LEU A 84 0.83 -11.57 -0.61
C LEU A 84 2.10 -10.94 -0.02
N ARG A 85 1.95 -9.89 0.79
CA ARG A 85 3.06 -9.12 1.35
C ARG A 85 4.12 -9.99 2.05
N PRO A 86 3.80 -10.89 3.01
CA PRO A 86 4.81 -11.71 3.67
C PRO A 86 5.61 -12.59 2.69
N PHE A 87 4.96 -13.12 1.65
CA PHE A 87 5.63 -13.93 0.64
C PHE A 87 6.64 -13.11 -0.16
N LEU A 88 6.24 -11.93 -0.67
CA LEU A 88 7.14 -11.05 -1.42
C LEU A 88 8.29 -10.52 -0.56
N LEU A 89 8.03 -10.18 0.70
CA LEU A 89 9.08 -9.74 1.62
C LEU A 89 10.11 -10.84 1.87
N ASN A 90 9.67 -12.08 2.09
CA ASN A 90 10.60 -13.21 2.27
C ASN A 90 11.44 -13.50 1.01
N LEU A 91 10.91 -13.23 -0.17
CA LEU A 91 11.63 -13.43 -1.44
C LEU A 91 12.64 -12.30 -1.73
N LEU A 92 12.30 -11.06 -1.35
CA LEU A 92 13.03 -9.85 -1.77
C LEU A 92 14.03 -9.35 -0.72
N ILE A 93 13.88 -9.72 0.56
CA ILE A 93 14.82 -9.32 1.61
C ILE A 93 16.08 -10.19 1.51
N PRO A 94 17.28 -9.59 1.32
CA PRO A 94 18.53 -10.34 1.31
C PRO A 94 18.75 -11.07 2.65
N GLN A 95 19.12 -12.35 2.61
CA GLN A 95 19.35 -13.13 3.83
C GLN A 95 20.46 -12.55 4.73
N ASP A 96 21.41 -11.80 4.18
CA ASP A 96 22.49 -11.15 4.94
C ASP A 96 22.06 -9.83 5.63
N THR A 97 20.87 -9.31 5.31
CA THR A 97 20.29 -8.14 6.04
C THR A 97 19.51 -8.55 7.29
N THR A 98 19.47 -9.86 7.60
CA THR A 98 18.75 -10.42 8.75
C THR A 98 19.33 -9.99 10.11
N GLU A 99 20.52 -9.40 10.13
CA GLU A 99 21.17 -8.98 11.37
C GLU A 99 20.68 -7.64 11.94
N HIS A 100 20.01 -6.73 11.19
CA HIS A 100 19.91 -5.34 11.68
C HIS A 100 18.51 -4.68 11.63
N SER A 101 17.78 -4.78 12.74
CA SER A 101 17.15 -3.65 13.45
C SER A 101 16.00 -2.81 12.84
N TYR A 102 15.58 -2.96 11.58
CA TYR A 102 14.49 -2.16 11.01
C TYR A 102 13.09 -2.70 11.34
N LEU A 103 12.16 -1.82 11.73
CA LEU A 103 10.78 -2.21 12.09
C LEU A 103 9.83 -2.34 10.89
N GLU A 104 10.03 -1.57 9.83
CA GLU A 104 9.09 -1.40 8.69
C GLU A 104 9.81 -1.51 7.33
N PRO A 105 9.15 -2.00 6.26
CA PRO A 105 9.69 -2.00 4.90
C PRO A 105 9.95 -0.58 4.39
N SER A 106 11.18 -0.34 3.95
CA SER A 106 11.65 0.94 3.39
C SER A 106 12.87 0.73 2.49
N ILE A 107 13.22 1.76 1.71
CA ILE A 107 14.47 1.80 0.94
C ILE A 107 15.69 1.56 1.84
N LYS A 108 15.67 2.05 3.09
CA LYS A 108 16.78 1.85 4.04
C LYS A 108 16.88 0.43 4.57
N SER A 109 15.75 -0.26 4.71
CA SER A 109 15.73 -1.61 5.28
C SER A 109 16.01 -2.71 4.25
N MET A 110 15.56 -2.52 3.01
CA MET A 110 15.69 -3.54 1.95
C MET A 110 16.75 -3.16 0.90
N GLY A 111 17.05 -1.87 0.74
CA GLY A 111 17.75 -1.35 -0.43
C GLY A 111 16.76 -0.89 -1.51
N TRP A 112 17.24 -0.01 -2.41
CA TRP A 112 16.41 0.62 -3.42
C TRP A 112 15.74 -0.38 -4.37
N ALA A 113 16.50 -1.34 -4.91
CA ALA A 113 16.00 -2.30 -5.90
C ALA A 113 14.90 -3.24 -5.34
N PRO A 114 15.12 -4.00 -4.25
CA PRO A 114 14.09 -4.90 -3.72
C PRO A 114 12.88 -4.15 -3.15
N TYR A 115 13.08 -2.95 -2.57
CA TYR A 115 11.97 -2.12 -2.11
C TYR A 115 11.11 -1.62 -3.28
N SER A 116 11.73 -1.12 -4.35
CA SER A 116 11.02 -0.64 -5.54
C SER A 116 10.24 -1.77 -6.21
N LEU A 117 10.82 -2.98 -6.29
CA LEU A 117 10.14 -4.16 -6.83
C LEU A 117 8.96 -4.58 -5.94
N TYR A 118 9.15 -4.60 -4.61
CA TYR A 118 8.09 -4.87 -3.64
C TYR A 118 6.88 -3.94 -3.79
N VAL A 119 7.12 -2.63 -3.82
CA VAL A 119 6.07 -1.62 -3.97
C VAL A 119 5.40 -1.73 -5.34
N THR A 120 6.17 -1.91 -6.40
CA THR A 120 5.65 -2.00 -7.78
C THR A 120 4.73 -3.20 -7.96
N LEU A 121 5.15 -4.39 -7.52
CA LEU A 121 4.35 -5.61 -7.66
C LEU A 121 3.05 -5.52 -6.85
N LEU A 122 3.10 -5.11 -5.59
CA LEU A 122 1.88 -4.98 -4.78
C LEU A 122 0.95 -3.89 -5.30
N THR A 123 1.48 -2.76 -5.78
CA THR A 123 0.67 -1.69 -6.36
C THR A 123 -0.04 -2.16 -7.63
N PHE A 124 0.66 -2.89 -8.50
CA PHE A 124 0.07 -3.45 -9.71
C PHE A 124 -1.05 -4.45 -9.37
N ILE A 125 -0.79 -5.37 -8.44
CA ILE A 125 -1.78 -6.37 -8.02
C ILE A 125 -3.02 -5.72 -7.39
N HIS A 126 -2.80 -4.69 -6.57
CA HIS A 126 -3.88 -3.92 -5.97
C HIS A 126 -4.80 -3.30 -7.04
N HIS A 127 -4.23 -2.57 -8.00
CA HIS A 127 -4.99 -1.89 -9.04
C HIS A 127 -5.62 -2.88 -10.03
N PHE A 128 -4.93 -3.98 -10.34
CA PHE A 128 -5.48 -5.02 -11.19
C PHE A 128 -6.79 -5.55 -10.60
N LEU A 129 -6.80 -5.92 -9.31
CA LEU A 129 -8.03 -6.40 -8.68
C LEU A 129 -9.08 -5.30 -8.51
N LEU A 130 -8.67 -4.08 -8.16
CA LEU A 130 -9.58 -2.94 -8.00
C LEU A 130 -10.35 -2.66 -9.29
N VAL A 131 -9.64 -2.52 -10.42
CA VAL A 131 -10.27 -2.25 -11.73
C VAL A 131 -11.06 -3.47 -12.22
N LEU A 132 -10.62 -4.69 -11.91
CA LEU A 132 -11.34 -5.91 -12.24
C LEU A 132 -12.73 -5.93 -11.57
N ILE A 133 -12.79 -5.59 -10.28
CA ILE A 133 -14.04 -5.50 -9.53
C ILE A 133 -14.88 -4.30 -9.97
N GLU A 134 -14.25 -3.15 -10.21
CA GLU A 134 -14.93 -1.92 -10.65
C GLU A 134 -15.72 -2.12 -11.94
N TRP A 135 -15.15 -2.85 -12.90
CA TRP A 135 -15.81 -3.04 -14.19
C TRP A 135 -16.73 -4.25 -14.19
N LEU A 136 -16.32 -5.34 -13.53
CA LEU A 136 -17.02 -6.64 -13.50
C LEU A 136 -17.51 -7.14 -14.88
N GLN A 137 -16.96 -6.58 -15.95
CA GLN A 137 -17.32 -6.85 -17.33
C GLN A 137 -16.06 -6.67 -18.19
N PHE A 138 -15.80 -7.65 -19.05
CA PHE A 138 -14.70 -7.60 -19.99
C PHE A 138 -15.18 -6.85 -21.23
N GLY A 139 -15.20 -5.52 -21.15
CA GLY A 139 -15.34 -4.68 -22.33
C GLY A 139 -14.08 -4.80 -23.20
N ASN A 140 -13.46 -3.67 -23.52
CA ASN A 140 -12.19 -3.68 -24.24
C ASN A 140 -11.02 -4.06 -23.29
N PHE A 141 -10.44 -5.25 -23.46
CA PHE A 141 -9.32 -5.72 -22.64
C PHE A 141 -8.07 -4.82 -22.71
N VAL A 142 -7.81 -4.20 -23.87
CA VAL A 142 -6.69 -3.25 -24.02
C VAL A 142 -6.95 -2.00 -23.18
N TYR A 143 -8.19 -1.52 -23.15
CA TYR A 143 -8.58 -0.39 -22.31
C TYR A 143 -8.46 -0.73 -20.81
N PHE A 144 -8.85 -1.95 -20.41
CA PHE A 144 -8.64 -2.45 -19.04
C PHE A 144 -7.16 -2.39 -18.63
N LEU A 145 -6.29 -2.98 -19.46
CA LEU A 145 -4.86 -3.01 -19.18
C LEU A 145 -4.25 -1.60 -19.16
N GLY A 146 -4.69 -0.73 -20.07
CA GLY A 146 -4.30 0.68 -20.10
C GLY A 146 -4.70 1.42 -18.82
N LYS A 147 -5.93 1.22 -18.32
CA LYS A 147 -6.39 1.82 -17.06
C LYS A 147 -5.57 1.31 -15.88
N VAL A 148 -5.39 0.00 -15.74
CA VAL A 148 -4.58 -0.61 -14.66
C VAL A 148 -3.15 -0.08 -14.67
N ALA A 149 -2.51 -0.04 -15.84
CA ALA A 149 -1.15 0.45 -15.99
C ALA A 149 -1.05 1.95 -15.63
N ALA A 150 -1.97 2.77 -16.12
CA ALA A 150 -1.97 4.20 -15.85
C ALA A 150 -2.24 4.53 -14.38
N THR A 151 -3.24 3.89 -13.75
CA THR A 151 -3.52 4.08 -12.31
C THR A 151 -2.36 3.58 -11.45
N THR A 152 -1.72 2.48 -11.84
CA THR A 152 -0.51 1.97 -11.16
C THR A 152 0.64 2.97 -11.28
N ALA A 153 0.92 3.50 -12.47
CA ALA A 153 1.99 4.45 -12.68
C ALA A 153 1.81 5.74 -11.87
N VAL A 154 0.60 6.31 -11.86
CA VAL A 154 0.28 7.50 -11.05
C VAL A 154 0.44 7.21 -9.56
N SER A 155 -0.05 6.07 -9.09
CA SER A 155 0.08 5.68 -7.69
C SER A 155 1.54 5.45 -7.28
N LEU A 156 2.35 4.83 -8.14
CA LEU A 156 3.78 4.64 -7.89
C LEU A 156 4.52 5.98 -7.80
N LEU A 157 4.22 6.91 -8.70
CA LEU A 157 4.77 8.26 -8.64
C LEU A 157 4.46 8.91 -7.27
N LEU A 158 3.20 8.86 -6.82
CA LEU A 158 2.80 9.41 -5.53
C LEU A 158 3.48 8.71 -4.35
N ILE A 159 3.63 7.39 -4.41
CA ILE A 159 4.31 6.60 -3.38
C ILE A 159 5.78 7.00 -3.28
N PHE A 160 6.50 7.09 -4.41
CA PHE A 160 7.91 7.47 -4.39
C PHE A 160 8.13 8.91 -3.93
N ILE A 161 7.26 9.86 -4.33
CA ILE A 161 7.29 11.22 -3.77
C ILE A 161 7.08 11.18 -2.25
N THR A 162 6.12 10.40 -1.77
CA THR A 162 5.83 10.28 -0.34
C THR A 162 7.00 9.67 0.43
N GLU A 163 7.68 8.67 -0.12
CA GLU A 163 8.90 8.11 0.47
C GLU A 163 10.05 9.12 0.56
N MET A 164 10.18 9.99 -0.45
CA MET A 164 11.20 11.04 -0.46
C MET A 164 10.89 12.16 0.53
N LEU A 165 9.61 12.55 0.67
CA LEU A 165 9.19 13.60 1.59
C LEU A 165 9.25 13.13 3.05
N PHE A 166 8.82 11.90 3.32
CA PHE A 166 8.74 11.35 4.66
C PHE A 166 9.87 10.35 4.91
N PHE A 167 11.07 10.86 5.19
CA PHE A 167 12.19 10.04 5.64
C PHE A 167 11.85 9.36 6.98
N ARG A 168 11.36 8.12 6.91
CA ARG A 168 11.07 7.31 8.09
C ARG A 168 12.40 7.00 8.79
N LYS A 169 12.59 7.58 9.98
CA LYS A 169 13.77 7.30 10.82
C LYS A 169 13.76 5.82 11.17
N ALA A 170 14.78 5.11 10.73
CA ALA A 170 15.06 3.75 11.11
C ALA A 170 15.37 3.72 12.61
N LYS A 171 14.42 3.26 13.41
CA LYS A 171 14.63 3.12 14.84
C LYS A 171 15.34 1.79 15.07
N PHE A 172 16.61 1.85 15.44
CA PHE A 172 17.39 0.68 15.84
C PHE A 172 16.72 -0.01 17.04
N ARG A 173 16.63 -1.34 17.00
CA ARG A 173 16.42 -2.14 18.22
C ARG A 173 17.73 -2.12 18.99
N THR A 174 17.85 -1.23 19.96
CA THR A 174 18.85 -1.44 21.01
C THR A 174 18.41 -2.67 21.79
N ASN A 175 19.09 -3.81 21.62
CA ASN A 175 18.95 -4.92 22.56
C ASN A 175 19.27 -4.38 23.95
N LYS A 176 18.26 -4.24 24.81
CA LYS A 176 18.51 -4.17 26.24
C LYS A 176 18.82 -5.60 26.67
N ALA A 177 20.10 -5.83 26.96
CA ALA A 177 20.57 -6.98 27.71
C ALA A 177 19.98 -6.96 29.13
#